data_AF-A0A9W8U6L5-F1
#
_entry.id   AF-A0A9W8U6L5-F1
#
_cell.length_a   1.000
_cell.length_b   1.000
_cell.length_c   1.000
_cell.angle_alpha   90.00
_cell.angle_beta   90.00
_cell.angle_gamma   90.00
#
_symmetry.space_group_name_H-M   'P 1'
#
loop_
_entity.id
_entity.type
_entity.pdbx_description
1 polymer ?
#
loop_
_entity_poly.entity_id
_entity_poly.type
_entity_poly.pdbx_seq_one_letter_code
_entity_poly.pdbx_strand_id
1 'polypeptide(L)'
;MDITHDWDFEGGGNFDFIHIRQLGDINDKKKLIQSCFEHLRPGGWVEFTEWIALLNSPDHSLRGTAFRRWNNLLEEGLQNFGTTLHYPEKFKPLLQETGFEPIIETRNGAPTNACYPGKKLQRIGHLMTQNWLLIIEPLTMPVFTQGLGWTPDQVHALLAEVRKEISNTKYHSFMTL
;
A
#
# COMPACT_ATOMS: atom_id res chain seq x y z
N MET A 1 20.45 -4.49 -0.40
CA MET A 1 20.58 -4.15 -1.84
C MET A 1 19.35 -3.32 -2.16
N ASP A 2 19.53 -2.09 -2.62
CA ASP A 2 18.41 -1.27 -3.07
C ASP A 2 17.95 -1.80 -4.44
N ILE A 3 16.64 -2.00 -4.58
CA ILE A 3 16.03 -2.65 -5.73
C ILE A 3 16.25 -1.87 -7.04
N THR A 4 16.58 -0.58 -6.96
CA THR A 4 16.89 0.29 -8.12
C THR A 4 18.38 0.32 -8.46
N HIS A 5 19.24 -0.40 -7.73
CA HIS A 5 20.61 -0.62 -8.19
C HIS A 5 20.64 -1.57 -9.40
N ASP A 6 21.78 -1.63 -10.07
CA ASP A 6 21.96 -2.50 -11.22
C ASP A 6 21.91 -3.97 -10.77
N TRP A 7 21.25 -4.81 -11.58
CA TRP A 7 20.95 -6.19 -11.25
C TRP A 7 22.04 -7.11 -11.80
N ASP A 8 23.09 -7.31 -11.00
CA ASP A 8 24.24 -8.15 -11.39
C ASP A 8 24.01 -9.64 -11.06
N PHE A 9 23.09 -10.29 -11.77
CA PHE A 9 22.89 -11.73 -11.64
C PHE A 9 23.96 -12.50 -12.43
N GLU A 10 24.69 -13.40 -11.77
CA GLU A 10 25.59 -14.34 -12.45
C GLU A 10 24.80 -15.15 -13.49
N GLY A 11 25.11 -14.96 -14.78
CA GLY A 11 24.37 -15.56 -15.90
C GLY A 11 23.46 -14.61 -16.68
N GLY A 12 23.36 -13.34 -16.31
CA GLY A 12 22.79 -12.26 -17.14
C GLY A 12 21.27 -12.12 -17.11
N GLY A 13 20.61 -12.43 -15.99
CA GLY A 13 19.14 -12.48 -15.95
C GLY A 13 18.59 -13.63 -16.81
N ASN A 14 17.34 -13.51 -17.30
CA ASN A 14 16.49 -14.54 -17.93
C ASN A 14 15.54 -15.26 -16.97
N PHE A 15 14.91 -14.52 -16.07
CA PHE A 15 13.85 -15.07 -15.24
C PHE A 15 12.59 -15.36 -16.06
N ASP A 16 11.87 -16.38 -15.65
CA ASP A 16 10.54 -16.72 -16.18
C ASP A 16 9.47 -15.84 -15.53
N PHE A 17 9.72 -15.44 -14.29
CA PHE A 17 8.79 -14.68 -13.47
C PHE A 17 9.54 -13.81 -12.45
N ILE A 18 9.14 -12.56 -12.33
CA ILE A 18 9.59 -11.64 -11.29
C ILE A 18 8.36 -11.21 -10.50
N HIS A 19 8.43 -11.36 -9.17
CA HIS A 19 7.33 -10.98 -8.29
C HIS A 19 7.81 -9.93 -7.29
N ILE A 20 7.14 -8.79 -7.30
CA ILE A 20 7.41 -7.64 -6.42
C ILE A 20 6.15 -7.42 -5.60
N ARG A 21 6.28 -7.46 -4.28
CA ARG A 21 5.13 -7.42 -3.39
C ARG A 21 5.40 -6.63 -2.13
N GLN A 22 4.50 -5.68 -1.84
CA GLN A 22 4.58 -4.82 -0.67
C GLN A 22 5.92 -4.08 -0.55
N LEU A 23 6.49 -3.68 -1.69
CA LEU A 23 7.73 -2.90 -1.78
C LEU A 23 7.53 -1.48 -1.24
N GLY A 24 6.32 -0.93 -1.36
CA GLY A 24 6.07 0.48 -1.07
C GLY A 24 6.41 1.38 -2.24
N ASP A 25 6.30 2.69 -2.03
CA ASP A 25 6.65 3.66 -3.05
C ASP A 25 8.17 3.80 -3.19
N ILE A 26 8.65 3.90 -4.43
CA ILE A 26 10.06 4.13 -4.75
C ILE A 26 10.20 5.31 -5.69
N ASN A 27 11.34 6.02 -5.59
CA ASN A 27 11.60 7.20 -6.40
C ASN A 27 11.68 6.86 -7.90
N ASP A 28 12.48 5.85 -8.27
CA ASP A 28 12.71 5.49 -9.68
C ASP A 28 12.00 4.19 -10.10
N LYS A 29 10.67 4.28 -10.19
CA LYS A 29 9.82 3.17 -10.69
C LYS A 29 10.17 2.78 -12.12
N LYS A 30 10.56 3.76 -12.95
CA LYS A 30 10.93 3.53 -14.35
C LYS A 30 12.15 2.65 -14.44
N LYS A 31 13.19 2.94 -13.67
CA LYS A 31 14.38 2.09 -13.59
C LYS A 31 14.03 0.68 -13.12
N LEU A 32 13.24 0.53 -12.05
CA LEU A 32 12.81 -0.80 -11.59
C LEU A 32 12.10 -1.61 -12.68
N ILE A 33 11.13 -1.00 -13.36
CA ILE A 33 10.35 -1.67 -14.41
C ILE A 33 11.25 -2.02 -15.60
N GLN A 34 12.18 -1.13 -15.96
CA GLN A 34 13.18 -1.39 -17.00
C GLN A 34 14.08 -2.58 -16.63
N SER A 35 14.59 -2.61 -15.39
CA SER A 35 15.37 -3.75 -14.89
C SER A 35 14.56 -5.05 -14.95
N CYS A 36 13.27 -5.02 -14.58
CA CYS A 36 12.40 -6.19 -14.72
C CYS A 36 12.31 -6.65 -16.18
N PHE A 37 12.12 -5.72 -17.11
CA PHE A 37 11.99 -6.03 -18.53
C PHE A 37 13.26 -6.66 -19.11
N GLU A 38 14.42 -6.09 -18.80
CA GLU A 38 15.73 -6.56 -19.30
C GLU A 38 16.12 -7.93 -18.75
N HIS A 39 15.67 -8.28 -17.55
CA HIS A 39 16.03 -9.53 -16.88
C HIS A 39 14.99 -10.63 -17.05
N LEU A 40 13.87 -10.37 -17.74
CA LEU A 40 12.91 -11.39 -18.13
C LEU A 40 13.28 -12.01 -19.47
N ARG A 41 13.11 -13.32 -19.58
CA ARG A 41 13.14 -13.95 -20.90
C ARG A 41 11.93 -13.49 -21.74
N PRO A 42 11.98 -13.57 -23.08
CA PRO A 42 10.80 -13.38 -23.91
C PRO A 42 9.64 -14.29 -23.46
N GLY A 43 8.47 -13.70 -23.20
CA GLY A 43 7.29 -14.40 -22.68
C GLY A 43 7.28 -14.63 -21.15
N GLY A 44 8.27 -14.13 -20.42
CA GLY A 44 8.26 -14.08 -18.96
C GLY A 44 7.27 -13.03 -18.43
N TRP A 45 6.97 -13.11 -17.13
CA TRP A 45 5.98 -12.25 -16.47
C TRP A 45 6.59 -11.45 -15.33
N VAL A 46 6.10 -10.22 -15.13
CA VAL A 46 6.30 -9.47 -13.88
C VAL A 46 4.96 -9.26 -13.19
N GLU A 47 4.91 -9.47 -11.88
CA GLU A 47 3.75 -9.18 -11.04
C GLU A 47 4.13 -8.17 -9.95
N PHE A 48 3.37 -7.09 -9.87
CA PHE A 48 3.42 -6.11 -8.79
C PHE A 48 2.16 -6.25 -7.94
N THR A 49 2.33 -6.54 -6.64
CA THR A 49 1.24 -6.66 -5.68
C THR A 49 1.41 -5.62 -4.56
N GLU A 50 0.65 -4.52 -4.61
CA GLU A 50 0.79 -3.38 -3.71
C GLU A 50 -0.54 -2.92 -3.12
N TRP A 51 -0.51 -2.40 -1.89
CA TRP A 51 -1.69 -1.80 -1.28
C TRP A 51 -1.89 -0.37 -1.75
N ILE A 52 -3.11 -0.03 -2.17
CA ILE A 52 -3.61 1.35 -2.13
C ILE A 52 -4.26 1.53 -0.76
N ALA A 53 -3.49 2.05 0.20
CA ALA A 53 -3.89 2.13 1.60
C ALA A 53 -4.86 3.30 1.90
N LEU A 54 -5.83 3.50 1.01
CA LEU A 54 -6.95 4.42 1.18
C LEU A 54 -8.13 3.67 1.75
N LEU A 55 -8.65 4.18 2.87
CA LEU A 55 -9.83 3.64 3.49
C LEU A 55 -11.05 3.95 2.61
N ASN A 56 -11.76 2.92 2.19
CA ASN A 56 -13.05 3.04 1.52
C ASN A 56 -14.15 2.60 2.47
N SER A 57 -15.27 3.32 2.49
CA SER A 57 -16.41 3.06 3.38
C SER A 57 -17.71 3.36 2.62
N PRO A 58 -18.28 2.35 1.92
CA PRO A 58 -19.45 2.54 1.06
C PRO A 58 -20.69 3.04 1.81
N ASP A 59 -20.82 2.68 3.09
CA ASP A 59 -21.92 3.09 3.96
C ASP A 59 -21.64 4.39 4.72
N HIS A 60 -20.49 5.02 4.46
CA HIS A 60 -20.02 6.24 5.10
C HIS A 60 -19.84 6.16 6.63
N SER A 61 -19.79 4.95 7.21
CA SER A 61 -19.61 4.74 8.65
C SER A 61 -18.30 5.31 9.20
N LEU A 62 -17.29 5.54 8.34
CA LEU A 62 -16.05 6.20 8.72
C LEU A 62 -16.12 7.74 8.79
N ARG A 63 -17.23 8.40 8.42
CA ARG A 63 -17.31 9.87 8.49
C ARG A 63 -17.19 10.36 9.94
N GLY A 64 -16.32 11.35 10.17
CA GLY A 64 -16.09 11.92 11.50
C GLY A 64 -15.25 11.05 12.45
N THR A 65 -14.80 9.88 12.02
CA THR A 65 -13.95 8.98 12.82
C THR A 65 -12.49 9.45 12.84
N ALA A 66 -11.77 9.12 13.91
CA ALA A 66 -10.33 9.35 14.01
C ALA A 66 -9.55 8.57 12.94
N PHE A 67 -10.00 7.38 12.55
CA PHE A 67 -9.35 6.53 11.55
C PHE A 67 -9.46 7.12 10.15
N ARG A 68 -10.61 7.72 9.80
CA ARG A 68 -10.73 8.51 8.57
C ARG A 68 -9.83 9.74 8.59
N ARG A 69 -9.86 10.50 9.70
CA ARG A 69 -9.00 11.68 9.86
C ARG A 69 -7.53 11.32 9.70
N TRP A 70 -7.10 10.25 10.35
CA TRP A 70 -5.76 9.70 10.23
C TRP A 70 -5.38 9.37 8.78
N ASN A 71 -6.25 8.68 8.04
CA ASN A 71 -5.93 8.30 6.65
C ASN A 71 -5.82 9.51 5.72
N ASN A 72 -6.64 10.55 5.94
CA ASN A 72 -6.53 11.80 5.18
C ASN A 72 -5.21 12.53 5.49
N LEU A 73 -4.84 12.62 6.77
CA LEU A 73 -3.58 13.25 7.20
C LEU A 73 -2.36 12.44 6.73
N LEU A 74 -2.46 11.12 6.67
CA LEU A 74 -1.42 10.26 6.12
C LEU A 74 -1.14 10.59 4.65
N GLU A 75 -2.19 10.76 3.83
CA GLU A 75 -2.05 11.19 2.43
C GLU A 75 -1.41 12.59 2.33
N GLU A 76 -1.88 13.55 3.12
CA GLU A 76 -1.33 14.92 3.14
C GLU A 76 0.17 14.91 3.52
N GLY A 77 0.53 14.14 4.56
CA GLY A 77 1.92 14.02 4.99
C GLY A 77 2.80 13.36 3.93
N LEU A 78 2.31 12.32 3.25
CA LEU A 78 3.02 11.65 2.15
C LEU A 78 3.23 12.57 0.96
N GLN A 79 2.27 13.45 0.65
CA GLN A 79 2.43 14.45 -0.42
C GLN A 79 3.57 15.43 -0.12
N ASN A 80 3.80 15.78 1.15
CA ASN A 80 4.94 16.60 1.54
C ASN A 80 6.30 15.88 1.38
N PHE A 81 6.30 14.54 1.24
CA PHE A 81 7.47 13.76 0.82
C PHE A 81 7.57 13.55 -0.69
N GLY A 82 6.64 14.09 -1.47
CA GLY A 82 6.58 13.86 -2.92
C GLY A 82 6.06 12.48 -3.32
N THR A 83 5.37 11.78 -2.41
CA THR A 83 4.72 10.48 -2.66
C THR A 83 3.22 10.55 -2.35
N THR A 84 2.48 9.46 -2.53
CA THR A 84 1.03 9.38 -2.35
C THR A 84 0.62 7.93 -2.12
N LEU A 85 -0.48 7.70 -1.40
CA LEU A 85 -1.10 6.37 -1.27
C LEU A 85 -1.59 5.81 -2.61
N HIS A 86 -1.71 6.67 -3.63
CA HIS A 86 -2.06 6.31 -5.00
C HIS A 86 -0.87 5.84 -5.87
N TYR A 87 0.34 5.74 -5.31
CA TYR A 87 1.52 5.37 -6.11
C TYR A 87 1.38 4.06 -6.91
N PRO A 88 0.65 3.01 -6.46
CA PRO A 88 0.51 1.79 -7.23
C PRO A 88 -0.17 2.00 -8.58
N GLU A 89 -1.01 3.03 -8.70
CA GLU A 89 -1.72 3.37 -9.94
C GLU A 89 -0.76 3.83 -11.06
N LYS A 90 0.51 4.08 -10.73
CA LYS A 90 1.56 4.40 -11.70
C LYS A 90 2.16 3.17 -12.38
N PHE A 91 2.06 1.97 -11.80
CA PHE A 91 2.76 0.80 -12.36
C PHE A 91 2.22 0.40 -13.74
N LYS A 92 0.91 0.34 -13.93
CA LYS A 92 0.30 -0.05 -15.21
C LYS A 92 0.73 0.82 -16.39
N PRO A 93 0.60 2.16 -16.36
CA PRO A 93 1.06 3.00 -17.47
C PRO A 93 2.57 2.88 -17.70
N LEU A 94 3.37 2.74 -16.64
CA LEU A 94 4.83 2.56 -16.79
C LEU A 94 5.18 1.20 -17.43
N LEU A 95 4.48 0.12 -17.06
CA LEU A 95 4.64 -1.19 -17.70
C LEU A 95 4.30 -1.12 -19.20
N GLN A 96 3.24 -0.38 -19.56
CA GLN A 96 2.87 -0.13 -20.95
C GLN A 96 3.96 0.65 -21.70
N GLU A 97 4.46 1.74 -21.10
CA GLU A 97 5.53 2.57 -21.67
C GLU A 97 6.82 1.76 -21.94
N THR A 98 7.16 0.81 -21.06
CA THR A 98 8.35 -0.05 -21.21
C THR A 98 8.18 -1.15 -22.27
N GLY A 99 6.95 -1.50 -22.63
CA GLY A 99 6.65 -2.51 -23.67
C GLY A 99 6.17 -3.86 -23.14
N PHE A 100 5.72 -3.93 -21.89
CA PHE A 100 5.04 -5.14 -21.38
C PHE A 100 3.68 -5.31 -22.03
N GLU A 101 3.39 -6.51 -22.53
CA GLU A 101 2.08 -6.89 -23.05
C GLU A 101 1.84 -8.41 -22.97
N PRO A 102 0.60 -8.87 -22.67
CA PRO A 102 -0.55 -8.09 -22.20
C PRO A 102 -0.44 -7.72 -20.72
N ILE A 103 -1.08 -6.62 -20.30
CA ILE A 103 -1.11 -6.20 -18.89
C ILE A 103 -2.47 -6.47 -18.27
N ILE A 104 -2.48 -7.21 -17.16
CA ILE A 104 -3.66 -7.56 -16.38
C ILE A 104 -3.60 -6.79 -15.06
N GLU A 105 -4.67 -6.07 -14.73
CA GLU A 105 -4.82 -5.37 -13.45
C GLU A 105 -6.01 -5.95 -12.71
N THR A 106 -5.77 -6.43 -11.49
CA THR A 106 -6.83 -6.91 -10.59
C THR A 106 -6.85 -6.03 -9.35
N ARG A 107 -8.04 -5.60 -8.91
CA ARG A 107 -8.24 -4.83 -7.69
C ARG A 107 -9.12 -5.62 -6.73
N ASN A 108 -8.58 -5.95 -5.57
CA ASN A 108 -9.23 -6.76 -4.55
C ASN A 108 -9.49 -5.93 -3.29
N GLY A 109 -10.76 -5.78 -2.91
CA GLY A 109 -11.11 -5.17 -1.64
C GLY A 109 -10.76 -6.09 -0.47
N ALA A 110 -9.93 -5.61 0.45
CA ALA A 110 -9.65 -6.29 1.71
C ALA A 110 -10.20 -5.48 2.90
N PRO A 111 -11.04 -6.09 3.73
CA PRO A 111 -11.65 -5.38 4.85
C PRO A 111 -10.60 -5.05 5.91
N THR A 112 -10.69 -3.87 6.52
CA THR A 112 -9.75 -3.44 7.58
C THR A 112 -10.03 -4.10 8.93
N ASN A 113 -11.26 -4.57 9.12
CA ASN A 113 -11.74 -5.31 10.28
C ASN A 113 -12.84 -6.32 9.87
N ALA A 114 -13.41 -7.04 10.85
CA ALA A 114 -14.40 -8.08 10.58
C ALA A 114 -15.84 -7.58 10.26
N CYS A 115 -16.00 -6.33 9.80
CA CYS A 115 -17.29 -5.70 9.50
C CYS A 115 -18.08 -6.35 8.36
N TYR A 116 -17.41 -6.92 7.34
CA TYR A 116 -18.11 -7.54 6.21
C TYR A 116 -18.48 -9.00 6.51
N PRO A 117 -19.72 -9.43 6.21
CA PRO A 117 -20.19 -10.76 6.52
C PRO A 117 -19.48 -11.86 5.70
N GLY A 118 -19.51 -13.08 6.22
CA GLY A 118 -18.98 -14.27 5.55
C GLY A 118 -17.65 -14.73 6.12
N LYS A 119 -17.51 -16.06 6.31
CA LYS A 119 -16.37 -16.67 7.02
C LYS A 119 -15.01 -16.23 6.50
N LYS A 120 -14.85 -16.11 5.16
CA LYS A 120 -13.60 -15.68 4.53
C LYS A 120 -13.28 -14.21 4.82
N LEU A 121 -14.23 -13.30 4.58
CA LEU A 121 -14.03 -11.86 4.78
C LEU A 121 -13.84 -11.52 6.26
N GLN A 122 -14.60 -12.15 7.15
CA GLN A 122 -14.40 -11.99 8.58
C GLN A 122 -13.03 -12.47 9.01
N ARG A 123 -12.56 -13.63 8.53
CA ARG A 123 -11.19 -14.12 8.82
C ARG A 123 -10.12 -13.12 8.36
N ILE A 124 -10.24 -12.60 7.13
CA ILE A 124 -9.33 -11.56 6.62
C ILE A 124 -9.40 -10.31 7.50
N GLY A 125 -10.60 -9.87 7.86
CA GLY A 125 -10.83 -8.72 8.71
C GLY A 125 -10.15 -8.82 10.08
N HIS A 126 -10.22 -9.98 10.74
CA HIS A 126 -9.52 -10.21 12.00
C HIS A 126 -7.99 -10.11 11.83
N LEU A 127 -7.44 -10.71 10.78
CA LEU A 127 -6.00 -10.62 10.46
C LEU A 127 -5.58 -9.19 10.15
N MET A 128 -6.40 -8.45 9.40
CA MET A 128 -6.15 -7.04 9.05
C MET A 128 -6.23 -6.13 10.26
N THR A 129 -7.14 -6.39 11.22
CA THR A 129 -7.19 -5.66 12.50
C THR A 129 -5.88 -5.83 13.26
N GLN A 130 -5.37 -7.06 13.38
CA GLN A 130 -4.09 -7.32 14.04
C GLN A 130 -2.94 -6.64 13.31
N ASN A 131 -2.89 -6.76 11.97
CA ASN A 131 -1.89 -6.11 11.15
C ASN A 131 -1.88 -4.60 11.37
N TRP A 132 -3.05 -3.95 11.29
CA TRP A 132 -3.18 -2.51 11.53
C TRP A 132 -2.70 -2.10 12.91
N LEU A 133 -3.10 -2.81 13.97
CA LEU A 133 -2.67 -2.47 15.32
C LEU A 133 -1.14 -2.56 15.50
N LEU A 134 -0.47 -3.45 14.77
CA LEU A 134 0.99 -3.54 14.76
C LEU A 134 1.66 -2.42 13.97
N ILE A 135 1.13 -2.08 12.79
CA ILE A 135 1.82 -1.15 11.87
C ILE A 135 1.40 0.31 12.00
N ILE A 136 0.25 0.62 12.64
CA ILE A 136 -0.34 1.96 12.59
C ILE A 136 0.64 3.03 13.10
N GLU A 137 1.33 2.76 14.21
CA GLU A 137 2.25 3.72 14.81
C GLU A 137 3.56 3.89 14.05
N PRO A 138 4.32 2.83 13.71
CA PRO A 138 5.54 2.99 12.93
C PRO A 138 5.29 3.58 11.53
N LEU A 139 4.12 3.35 10.94
CA LEU A 139 3.71 4.00 9.68
C LEU A 139 3.45 5.50 9.88
N THR A 140 2.76 5.87 10.97
CA THR A 140 2.29 7.25 11.20
C THR A 140 3.41 8.17 11.66
N MET A 141 4.27 7.70 12.56
CA MET A 141 5.25 8.53 13.24
C MET A 141 6.17 9.32 12.29
N PRO A 142 6.85 8.70 11.30
CA PRO A 142 7.69 9.46 10.37
C PRO A 142 6.85 10.40 9.51
N VAL A 143 5.70 9.97 9.02
CA VAL A 143 4.87 10.77 8.11
C VAL A 143 4.33 12.02 8.80
N PHE A 144 3.86 11.91 10.04
CA PHE A 144 3.23 13.02 10.75
C PHE A 144 4.27 13.97 11.35
N THR A 145 5.38 13.46 11.88
CA THR A 145 6.39 14.33 12.50
C THR A 145 7.22 15.09 11.47
N GLN A 146 7.68 14.42 10.42
CA GLN A 146 8.54 15.02 9.40
C GLN A 146 7.73 15.61 8.25
N GLY A 147 6.62 14.97 7.85
CA GLY A 147 5.78 15.45 6.75
C GLY A 147 4.77 16.52 7.18
N LEU A 148 4.22 16.45 8.39
CA LEU A 148 3.23 17.42 8.90
C LEU A 148 3.73 18.32 10.03
N GLY A 149 4.95 18.09 10.54
CA GLY A 149 5.51 18.87 11.64
C GLY A 149 4.85 18.63 13.00
N TRP A 150 4.12 17.53 13.18
CA TRP A 150 3.48 17.20 14.46
C TRP A 150 4.53 16.81 15.51
N THR A 151 4.20 17.02 16.78
CA THR A 151 4.98 16.43 17.88
C THR A 151 4.61 14.95 18.06
N PRO A 152 5.52 14.11 18.58
CA PRO A 152 5.19 12.72 18.90
C PRO A 152 3.96 12.58 19.80
N ASP A 153 3.76 13.49 20.77
CA ASP A 153 2.60 13.49 21.66
C ASP A 153 1.27 13.69 20.91
N GLN A 154 1.26 14.58 19.91
CA GLN A 154 0.07 14.78 19.05
C GLN A 154 -0.24 13.51 18.24
N VAL A 155 0.80 12.83 17.75
CA VAL A 155 0.66 11.55 17.02
C VAL A 155 0.07 10.49 17.95
N HIS A 156 0.64 10.30 19.14
CA HIS A 156 0.14 9.31 20.10
C HIS A 156 -1.30 9.60 20.54
N ALA A 157 -1.66 10.87 20.73
CA ALA A 157 -3.04 11.26 21.06
C ALA A 157 -4.04 10.84 19.99
N LEU A 158 -3.75 11.11 18.70
CA LEU A 158 -4.60 10.65 17.60
C LEU A 158 -4.65 9.12 17.52
N LEU A 159 -3.50 8.46 17.63
CA LEU A 159 -3.42 6.99 17.53
C LEU A 159 -4.17 6.28 18.66
N ALA A 160 -4.27 6.88 19.84
CA ALA A 160 -5.08 6.35 20.94
C ALA A 160 -6.58 6.26 20.57
N GLU A 161 -7.09 7.20 19.78
CA GLU A 161 -8.46 7.16 19.25
C GLU A 161 -8.57 6.16 18.09
N VAL A 162 -7.65 6.23 17.12
CA VAL A 162 -7.63 5.32 15.95
C VAL A 162 -7.61 3.85 16.38
N ARG A 163 -6.79 3.48 17.37
CA ARG A 163 -6.69 2.10 17.88
C ARG A 163 -8.02 1.56 18.42
N LYS A 164 -8.86 2.42 19.01
CA LYS A 164 -10.20 2.03 19.48
C LYS A 164 -11.16 1.78 18.30
N GLU A 165 -10.97 2.49 17.20
CA GLU A 165 -11.85 2.41 16.04
C GLU A 165 -11.49 1.28 15.07
N ILE A 166 -10.19 0.95 14.90
CA ILE A 166 -9.74 -0.11 13.97
C ILE A 166 -10.53 -1.41 14.16
N SER A 167 -10.69 -1.88 15.40
CA SER A 167 -11.37 -3.14 15.71
C SER A 167 -12.90 -3.04 15.77
N ASN A 168 -13.46 -1.84 15.67
CA ASN A 168 -14.91 -1.63 15.79
C ASN A 168 -15.62 -1.97 14.48
N THR A 169 -16.31 -3.12 14.48
CA THR A 169 -17.03 -3.64 13.30
C THR A 169 -18.26 -2.81 12.90
N LYS A 170 -18.62 -1.75 13.65
CA LYS A 170 -19.60 -0.75 13.21
C LYS A 170 -19.05 0.14 12.10
N TYR A 171 -17.73 0.22 11.95
CA TYR A 171 -17.07 0.97 10.89
C TYR A 171 -16.74 0.03 9.72
N HIS A 172 -17.62 0.03 8.72
CA HIS A 172 -17.45 -0.74 7.50
C HIS A 172 -16.41 -0.08 6.61
N SER A 173 -15.22 -0.68 6.56
CA SER A 173 -14.16 -0.18 5.70
C SER A 173 -13.26 -1.26 5.12
N PHE A 174 -12.71 -0.94 3.95
CA PHE A 174 -11.77 -1.80 3.23
C PHE A 174 -10.69 -0.95 2.54
N MET A 175 -9.61 -1.59 2.13
CA MET A 175 -8.58 -1.04 1.25
C MET A 175 -8.48 -1.89 -0.01
N THR A 176 -7.79 -1.39 -1.03
CA THR A 176 -7.57 -2.12 -2.27
C THR A 176 -6.16 -2.71 -2.27
N LEU A 177 -6.07 -4.01 -2.55
CA LEU A 177 -4.86 -4.73 -2.94
C LEU A 177 -4.88 -5.02 -4.44
#